data_AF-A0A1B1PKH8-F1
#
_entry.id   AF-A0A1B1PKH8-F1
#
_cell.length_a   1.000
_cell.length_b   1.000
_cell.length_c   1.000
_cell.angle_alpha   90.00
_cell.angle_beta   90.00
_cell.angle_gamma   90.00
#
_symmetry.space_group_name_H-M   'P 1'
#
loop_
_entity.id
_entity.type
_entity.pdbx_description
1 polymer ?
#
loop_
_entity_poly.entity_id
_entity_poly.type
_entity_poly.pdbx_seq_one_letter_code
_entity_poly.pdbx_strand_id
1 'polypeptide(L)'
;MKLLVLCAMAAPALAQEGPQMSLQDAPVQRQVALACDFATECRESAPCGETDFAPVLNGSSGGLDENSMVVRAQLSSGGRGVELIGVSDGSTMSLWGGEIEERHFFTRAATGETRYTVHRAEGPEVISYLGVCK
;
A
#
# COMPACT_ATOMS: atom_id res chain seq x y z
N MET A 1 27.55 -27.03 -58.98
CA MET A 1 26.50 -26.02 -58.78
C MET A 1 26.13 -26.05 -57.29
N LYS A 2 26.51 -25.02 -56.52
CA LYS A 2 26.31 -24.93 -55.06
C LYS A 2 24.83 -24.68 -54.78
N LEU A 3 24.17 -25.53 -53.97
CA LEU A 3 22.83 -25.26 -53.45
C LEU A 3 22.97 -24.63 -52.06
N LEU A 4 22.52 -23.38 -51.94
CA LEU A 4 22.48 -22.61 -50.69
C LEU A 4 21.34 -23.10 -49.80
N VAL A 5 21.64 -23.27 -48.51
CA VAL A 5 20.69 -23.45 -47.42
C VAL A 5 20.05 -22.08 -47.10
N LEU A 6 18.72 -21.99 -47.06
CA LEU A 6 18.00 -20.88 -46.42
C LEU A 6 17.32 -21.39 -45.15
N CYS A 7 17.88 -20.99 -44.00
CA CYS A 7 17.24 -21.15 -42.70
C CYS A 7 16.31 -19.95 -42.49
N ALA A 8 14.99 -20.17 -42.49
CA ALA A 8 14.01 -19.14 -42.16
C ALA A 8 13.97 -18.96 -40.64
N MET A 9 14.55 -17.88 -40.13
CA MET A 9 14.39 -17.49 -38.73
C MET A 9 13.04 -16.76 -38.57
N ALA A 10 12.12 -17.35 -37.82
CA ALA A 10 10.93 -16.67 -37.36
C ALA A 10 11.34 -15.61 -36.32
N ALA A 11 11.09 -14.34 -36.62
CA ALA A 11 11.28 -13.27 -35.66
C ALA A 11 10.23 -13.37 -34.54
N PRO A 12 10.59 -13.15 -33.27
CA PRO A 12 9.61 -13.09 -32.19
C PRO A 12 8.72 -11.85 -32.39
N ALA A 13 7.40 -12.04 -32.32
CA ALA A 13 6.46 -10.94 -32.26
C ALA A 13 6.72 -10.13 -30.98
N LEU A 14 7.09 -8.86 -31.12
CA LEU A 14 7.12 -7.92 -30.01
C LEU A 14 5.68 -7.74 -29.50
N ALA A 15 5.41 -8.16 -28.27
CA ALA A 15 4.15 -7.83 -27.60
C ALA A 15 4.07 -6.29 -27.47
N GLN A 16 3.05 -5.67 -28.07
CA GLN A 16 2.77 -4.26 -27.82
C GLN A 16 2.29 -4.12 -26.38
N GLU A 17 3.08 -3.43 -25.56
CA GLU A 17 2.65 -2.98 -24.24
C GLU A 17 1.49 -1.98 -24.45
N GLY A 18 0.32 -2.32 -23.91
CA GLY A 18 -0.82 -1.40 -23.91
C GLY A 18 -0.50 -0.11 -23.12
N PRO A 19 -1.29 0.96 -23.28
CA PRO A 19 -1.06 2.20 -22.55
C PRO A 19 -1.00 1.93 -21.04
N GLN A 20 0.12 2.29 -20.43
CA GLN A 20 0.38 2.06 -19.01
C GLN A 20 -0.47 3.05 -18.20
N MET A 21 -1.48 2.53 -17.50
CA MET A 21 -2.38 3.35 -16.69
C MET A 21 -1.71 3.72 -15.37
N SER A 22 -1.60 5.04 -15.11
CA SER A 22 -1.14 5.57 -13.83
C SER A 22 -2.34 5.90 -12.92
N LEU A 23 -2.09 6.17 -11.63
CA LEU A 23 -3.14 6.68 -10.73
C LEU A 23 -3.70 8.02 -11.21
N GLN A 24 -2.88 8.82 -11.90
CA GLN A 24 -3.24 10.14 -12.42
C GLN A 24 -4.10 10.07 -13.69
N ASP A 25 -4.08 8.94 -14.38
CA ASP A 25 -4.84 8.72 -15.62
C ASP A 25 -6.06 7.79 -15.39
N ALA A 26 -6.29 7.37 -14.15
CA ALA A 26 -7.40 6.50 -13.82
C ALA A 26 -8.75 7.22 -14.03
N PRO A 27 -9.79 6.54 -14.55
CA PRO A 27 -11.12 7.13 -14.74
C PRO A 27 -11.74 7.68 -13.44
N VAL A 28 -11.53 6.97 -12.33
CA VAL A 28 -11.93 7.41 -10.99
C VAL A 28 -10.67 7.73 -10.19
N GLN A 29 -10.64 8.90 -9.58
CA GLN A 29 -9.53 9.36 -8.73
C GLN A 29 -10.06 9.96 -7.44
N ARG A 30 -9.35 9.72 -6.33
CA ARG A 30 -9.64 10.33 -5.04
C ARG A 30 -8.35 10.75 -4.34
N GLN A 31 -8.45 11.82 -3.56
CA GLN A 31 -7.42 12.17 -2.59
C GLN A 31 -7.63 11.35 -1.33
N VAL A 32 -6.54 10.81 -0.77
CA VAL A 32 -6.50 10.22 0.57
C VAL A 32 -5.88 11.25 1.50
N ALA A 33 -6.60 11.57 2.58
CA ALA A 33 -6.13 12.43 3.66
C ALA A 33 -6.85 12.00 4.94
N LEU A 34 -6.18 11.20 5.77
CA LEU A 34 -6.74 10.66 7.01
C LEU A 34 -5.86 11.08 8.19
N ALA A 35 -6.50 11.58 9.25
CA ALA A 35 -5.86 11.74 10.55
C ALA A 35 -6.18 10.50 11.40
N CYS A 36 -5.13 9.89 11.98
CA CYS A 36 -5.28 8.73 12.83
C CYS A 36 -5.11 9.09 14.30
N ASP A 37 -5.92 8.44 15.12
CA ASP A 37 -5.87 8.49 16.58
C ASP A 37 -5.84 7.04 17.08
N PHE A 38 -4.64 6.54 17.39
CA PHE A 38 -4.45 5.19 17.93
C PHE A 38 -4.46 5.25 19.45
N ALA A 39 -5.41 4.54 20.07
CA ALA A 39 -5.57 4.53 21.53
C ALA A 39 -4.81 3.37 22.19
N THR A 40 -4.39 2.36 21.42
CA THR A 40 -3.76 1.16 21.98
C THR A 40 -2.55 0.73 21.15
N GLU A 41 -1.44 0.47 21.83
CA GLU A 41 -0.25 -0.19 21.28
C GLU A 41 -0.14 -1.59 21.90
N CYS A 42 0.02 -2.61 21.05
CA CYS A 42 0.26 -3.99 21.44
C CYS A 42 1.60 -4.45 20.86
N ARG A 43 2.51 -4.89 21.71
CA ARG A 43 3.78 -5.50 21.28
C ARG A 43 3.69 -7.01 21.48
N GLU A 44 4.24 -7.79 20.56
CA GLU A 44 4.22 -9.25 20.69
C GLU A 44 4.84 -9.75 22.01
N SER A 45 5.86 -9.06 22.50
CA SER A 45 6.59 -9.39 23.73
C SER A 45 6.04 -8.77 25.02
N ALA A 46 4.98 -7.96 24.95
CA ALA A 46 4.45 -7.23 26.10
C ALA A 46 2.92 -7.08 26.08
N PRO A 47 2.27 -6.87 27.24
CA PRO A 47 0.85 -6.52 27.26
C PRO A 47 0.56 -5.26 26.44
N CYS A 48 -0.65 -5.17 25.88
CA CYS A 48 -1.10 -3.95 25.25
C CYS A 48 -1.22 -2.82 26.29
N GLY A 49 -0.94 -1.59 25.86
CA GLY A 49 -1.05 -0.38 26.67
C GLY A 49 -1.61 0.80 25.88
N GLU A 50 -1.85 1.90 26.58
CA GLU A 50 -2.24 3.18 25.98
C GLU A 50 -1.09 3.78 25.17
N THR A 51 -1.42 4.54 24.13
CA THR A 51 -0.46 5.24 23.28
C THR A 51 -1.07 6.55 22.77
N ASP A 52 -0.22 7.53 22.46
CA ASP A 52 -0.60 8.81 21.84
C ASP A 52 -0.15 8.85 20.37
N PHE A 53 0.08 7.68 19.75
CA PHE A 53 0.56 7.60 18.38
C PHE A 53 -0.51 8.07 17.39
N ALA A 54 -0.32 9.27 16.83
CA ALA A 54 -1.29 9.91 15.92
C ALA A 54 -0.66 10.27 14.55
N PRO A 55 -0.43 9.28 13.65
CA PRO A 55 0.09 9.55 12.33
C PRO A 55 -0.98 10.14 11.39
N VAL A 56 -0.53 10.70 10.27
CA VAL A 56 -1.40 11.18 9.18
C VAL A 56 -1.09 10.39 7.90
N LEU A 57 -2.13 9.91 7.23
CA LEU A 57 -2.04 9.21 5.94
C LEU A 57 -2.47 10.14 4.80
N ASN A 58 -1.56 10.50 3.90
CA ASN A 58 -1.84 11.36 2.76
C ASN A 58 -1.44 10.68 1.45
N GLY A 59 -2.27 10.73 0.41
CA GLY A 59 -1.97 10.06 -0.85
C GLY A 59 -3.05 10.22 -1.89
N SER A 60 -3.02 9.37 -2.90
CA SER A 60 -4.05 9.31 -3.93
C SER A 60 -4.49 7.88 -4.19
N SER A 61 -5.70 7.75 -4.70
CA SER A 61 -6.21 6.49 -5.21
C SER A 61 -6.77 6.65 -6.61
N GLY A 62 -6.72 5.57 -7.38
CA GLY A 62 -7.17 5.52 -8.77
C GLY A 62 -7.70 4.14 -9.13
N GLY A 63 -8.78 4.11 -9.90
CA GLY A 63 -9.44 2.87 -10.34
C GLY A 63 -10.30 3.06 -11.58
N LEU A 64 -10.76 1.94 -12.14
CA LEU A 64 -11.77 1.95 -13.21
C LEU A 64 -13.16 2.34 -12.67
N ASP A 65 -13.41 2.03 -11.40
CA ASP A 65 -14.62 2.37 -10.66
C ASP A 65 -14.30 2.69 -9.19
N GLU A 66 -15.31 3.15 -8.44
CA GLU A 66 -15.16 3.60 -7.05
C GLU A 66 -14.92 2.47 -6.04
N ASN A 67 -15.22 1.22 -6.41
CA ASN A 67 -15.15 0.05 -5.53
C ASN A 67 -13.88 -0.77 -5.74
N SER A 68 -13.05 -0.38 -6.71
CA SER A 68 -11.80 -1.08 -7.03
C SER A 68 -10.71 -0.07 -7.37
N MET A 69 -10.10 0.49 -6.32
CA MET A 69 -9.04 1.48 -6.45
C MET A 69 -7.72 0.95 -5.92
N VAL A 70 -6.64 1.25 -6.64
CA VAL A 70 -5.27 1.18 -6.11
C VAL A 70 -5.01 2.46 -5.33
N VAL A 71 -4.34 2.35 -4.19
CA VAL A 71 -3.97 3.46 -3.31
C VAL A 71 -2.46 3.55 -3.22
N ARG A 72 -1.91 4.76 -3.30
CA ARG A 72 -0.53 5.09 -2.92
C ARG A 72 -0.57 6.24 -1.93
N ALA A 73 -0.02 6.03 -0.74
CA ALA A 73 -0.07 7.01 0.32
C ALA A 73 1.19 7.01 1.19
N GLN A 74 1.44 8.12 1.86
CA GLN A 74 2.48 8.33 2.83
C GLN A 74 1.86 8.35 4.23
N LEU A 75 2.21 7.37 5.08
CA LEU A 75 1.89 7.43 6.50
C LEU A 75 3.02 8.16 7.22
N SER A 76 2.69 9.29 7.86
CA SER A 76 3.68 10.20 8.43
C SER A 76 3.45 10.46 9.91
N SER A 77 4.54 10.47 10.69
CA SER A 77 4.55 10.83 12.11
C SER A 77 5.92 11.39 12.49
N GLY A 78 5.95 12.49 13.27
CA GLY A 78 7.19 13.07 13.78
C GLY A 78 8.24 13.43 12.71
N GLY A 79 7.80 13.82 11.51
CA GLY A 79 8.69 14.14 10.39
C GLY A 79 9.25 12.93 9.62
N ARG A 80 8.89 11.70 10.02
CA ARG A 80 9.20 10.46 9.28
C ARG A 80 7.98 10.01 8.49
N GLY A 81 8.21 9.41 7.32
CA GLY A 81 7.15 8.90 6.46
C GLY A 81 7.47 7.50 5.94
N VAL A 82 6.45 6.65 5.83
CA VAL A 82 6.52 5.34 5.16
C VAL A 82 5.57 5.34 3.97
N GLU A 83 6.06 5.01 2.77
CA GLU A 83 5.21 4.86 1.59
C GLU A 83 4.46 3.54 1.72
N LEU A 84 3.15 3.59 1.56
CA LEU A 84 2.23 2.46 1.58
C LEU A 84 1.49 2.39 0.24
N ILE A 85 1.35 1.18 -0.28
CA ILE A 85 0.60 0.87 -1.50
C ILE A 85 -0.42 -0.22 -1.16
N GLY A 86 -1.58 -0.15 -1.77
CA GLY A 86 -2.59 -1.18 -1.60
C GLY A 86 -3.86 -0.90 -2.36
N VAL A 87 -4.99 -1.28 -1.76
CA VAL A 87 -6.30 -1.20 -2.41
C VAL A 87 -7.35 -0.60 -1.49
N SER A 88 -8.39 -0.05 -2.09
CA SER A 88 -9.59 0.42 -1.41
C SER A 88 -10.83 0.17 -2.25
N ASP A 89 -11.94 -0.13 -1.58
CA ASP A 89 -13.28 -0.19 -2.17
C ASP A 89 -14.07 1.13 -2.02
N GLY A 90 -13.35 2.23 -1.75
CA GLY A 90 -13.94 3.54 -1.46
C GLY A 90 -14.29 3.76 0.01
N SER A 91 -14.39 2.69 0.81
CA SER A 91 -14.73 2.76 2.23
C SER A 91 -13.73 2.04 3.13
N THR A 92 -13.37 0.81 2.75
CA THR A 92 -12.38 -0.05 3.37
C THR A 92 -11.06 0.11 2.64
N MET A 93 -9.96 -0.03 3.36
CA MET A 93 -8.62 0.12 2.81
C MET A 93 -7.67 -0.92 3.41
N SER A 94 -6.78 -1.45 2.57
CA SER A 94 -5.69 -2.35 2.99
C SER A 94 -4.42 -1.97 2.25
N LEU A 95 -3.42 -1.49 2.98
CA LEU A 95 -2.14 -1.01 2.47
C LEU A 95 -0.98 -1.74 3.12
N TRP A 96 0.15 -1.79 2.42
CA TRP A 96 1.41 -2.29 2.93
C TRP A 96 2.58 -1.43 2.43
N GLY A 97 3.71 -1.44 3.13
CA GLY A 97 4.86 -0.64 2.69
C GLY A 97 6.06 -0.66 3.63
N GLY A 98 6.99 0.26 3.41
CA GLY A 98 8.28 0.32 4.10
C GLY A 98 9.34 -0.67 3.62
N GLU A 99 10.43 -0.69 4.36
CA GLU A 99 11.70 -1.32 3.98
C GLU A 99 11.80 -2.78 4.47
N ILE A 100 12.95 -3.41 4.23
CA ILE A 100 13.17 -4.81 4.63
C ILE A 100 13.29 -4.96 6.16
N GLU A 101 13.79 -3.95 6.86
CA GLU A 101 13.97 -3.95 8.31
C GLU A 101 12.66 -3.76 9.06
N GLU A 102 11.73 -2.98 8.50
CA GLU A 102 10.42 -2.67 9.09
C GLU A 102 9.35 -2.74 8.01
N ARG A 103 8.48 -3.75 8.11
CA ARG A 103 7.38 -3.97 7.19
C ARG A 103 6.07 -3.50 7.79
N HIS A 104 5.41 -2.59 7.09
CA HIS A 104 4.21 -1.89 7.57
C HIS A 104 2.96 -2.44 6.91
N PHE A 105 1.89 -2.62 7.69
CA PHE A 105 0.56 -2.97 7.20
C PHE A 105 -0.47 -2.02 7.82
N PHE A 106 -1.42 -1.56 7.01
CA PHE A 106 -2.46 -0.64 7.44
C PHE A 106 -3.79 -1.13 6.90
N THR A 107 -4.74 -1.44 7.78
CA THR A 107 -6.10 -1.80 7.40
C THR A 107 -7.08 -0.88 8.09
N ARG A 108 -8.04 -0.37 7.33
CA ARG A 108 -9.09 0.52 7.80
C ARG A 108 -10.45 -0.01 7.35
N ALA A 109 -11.38 -0.16 8.28
CA ALA A 109 -12.77 -0.48 7.99
C ALA A 109 -13.55 0.74 7.51
N ALA A 110 -14.70 0.53 6.88
CA ALA A 110 -15.61 1.60 6.44
C ALA A 110 -15.98 2.59 7.56
N THR A 111 -16.13 2.10 8.79
CA THR A 111 -16.47 2.88 9.99
C THR A 111 -15.28 3.64 10.59
N GLY A 112 -14.08 3.45 10.05
CA GLY A 112 -12.86 4.17 10.41
C GLY A 112 -11.94 3.43 11.38
N GLU A 113 -12.40 2.36 12.03
CA GLU A 113 -11.56 1.48 12.85
C GLU A 113 -10.38 1.00 12.02
N THR A 114 -9.20 1.22 12.57
CA THR A 114 -7.94 1.02 11.87
C THR A 114 -7.00 0.19 12.72
N ARG A 115 -6.32 -0.75 12.07
CA ARG A 115 -5.17 -1.45 12.60
C ARG A 115 -3.95 -1.09 11.74
N TYR A 116 -2.90 -0.63 12.41
CA TYR A 116 -1.60 -0.42 11.79
C TYR A 116 -0.57 -1.32 12.48
N THR A 117 0.11 -2.18 11.73
CA THR A 117 1.15 -3.06 12.28
C THR A 117 2.49 -2.81 11.65
N VAL A 118 3.54 -2.96 12.46
CA VAL A 118 4.94 -2.92 12.04
C VAL A 118 5.56 -4.26 12.41
N HIS A 119 6.05 -4.97 11.41
CA HIS A 119 6.76 -6.23 11.54
C HIS A 119 8.23 -5.94 11.37
N ARG A 120 9.05 -6.26 12.37
CA ARG A 120 10.50 -6.02 12.32
C ARG A 120 11.25 -7.26 11.90
N ALA A 121 12.36 -7.06 11.18
CA ALA A 121 13.27 -8.14 10.81
C ALA A 121 14.20 -8.54 11.98
N GLU A 122 14.48 -7.63 12.90
CA GLU A 122 15.29 -7.87 14.10
C GLU A 122 14.50 -8.65 15.16
N GLY A 123 14.36 -9.96 14.93
CA GLY A 123 13.59 -10.88 15.77
C GLY A 123 12.10 -10.96 15.38
N PRO A 124 11.33 -11.95 15.88
CA PRO A 124 9.89 -11.97 15.72
C PRO A 124 9.28 -10.91 16.65
N GLU A 125 9.27 -9.65 16.19
CA GLU A 125 8.56 -8.55 16.85
C GLU A 125 7.51 -7.97 15.89
N VAL A 126 6.25 -8.03 16.32
CA VAL A 126 5.16 -7.24 15.73
C VAL A 126 4.65 -6.21 16.74
N ILE A 127 4.53 -4.97 16.30
CA ILE A 127 3.86 -3.89 17.03
C ILE A 127 2.56 -3.58 16.30
N SER A 128 1.43 -3.60 17.00
CA SER A 128 0.11 -3.27 16.47
C SER A 128 -0.47 -2.05 17.18
N TYR A 129 -0.91 -1.07 16.40
CA TYR A 129 -1.65 0.10 16.85
C TYR A 129 -3.12 -0.05 16.47
N LEU A 130 -4.02 0.12 17.44
CA LEU A 130 -5.47 -0.02 17.28
C LEU A 130 -6.17 1.30 17.62
N GLY A 131 -7.07 1.74 16.75
CA GLY A 131 -7.73 3.03 16.89
C GLY A 131 -8.57 3.37 15.67
N VAL A 132 -8.60 4.65 15.32
CA VAL A 132 -9.50 5.16 14.29
C VAL A 132 -8.77 6.15 13.38
N CYS A 133 -9.01 6.08 12.07
CA CYS A 133 -8.56 7.08 11.10
C CYS A 133 -9.75 7.65 10.33
N LYS A 134 -9.84 8.98 10.23
CA LYS A 134 -10.94 9.70 9.56
C LYS A 134 -10.45 10.79 8.64
#